data_AF-A0AB33CCB9-F1
#
_entry.id   AF-A0AB33CCB9-F1
#
_cell.length_a   1.000
_cell.length_b   1.000
_cell.length_c   1.000
_cell.angle_alpha   90.00
_cell.angle_beta   90.00
_cell.angle_gamma   90.00
#
_symmetry.space_group_name_H-M   'P 1'
#
loop_
_entity.id
_entity.type
_entity.pdbx_description
1 polymer ?
#
loop_
_entity_poly.entity_id
_entity_poly.type
_entity_poly.pdbx_seq_one_letter_code
_entity_poly.pdbx_strand_id
1 'polypeptide(L)' 'MSQHPSQSIAQDLTEQFQTLDTRFLLALHHGDTDAIAIARRVLAQRGIDGSGRWVGFAQAAEVLGV' A
#
# COMPACT_ATOMS: atom_id res chain seq x y z
N MET A 1 11.92 -15.38 12.07
CA MET A 1 11.18 -14.48 12.98
C MET A 1 10.16 -13.72 12.15
N SER A 2 8.98 -14.30 11.94
CA SER A 2 7.90 -13.64 11.23
C SER A 2 7.22 -12.69 12.19
N GLN A 3 7.68 -11.44 12.24
CA GLN A 3 6.91 -10.39 12.90
C GLN A 3 5.67 -10.19 12.03
N HIS A 4 4.51 -10.70 12.47
CA HIS A 4 3.24 -10.28 11.89
C HIS A 4 3.19 -8.74 11.96
N PRO A 5 2.92 -8.03 10.86
CA PRO A 5 2.55 -6.62 10.98
C PRO A 5 1.28 -6.56 11.85
N SER A 6 1.52 -6.21 13.12
CA SER A 6 0.66 -5.59 14.11
C SER A 6 -0.85 -5.61 13.83
N GLN A 7 -1.61 -6.25 14.73
CA GLN A 7 -3.08 -6.03 14.84
C GLN A 7 -3.46 -4.54 14.78
N SER A 8 -2.59 -3.65 15.27
CA SER A 8 -2.72 -2.19 15.16
C SER A 8 -2.83 -1.71 13.71
N ILE A 9 -1.96 -2.13 12.79
CA ILE A 9 -2.03 -1.64 11.39
C ILE A 9 -3.30 -2.14 10.71
N ALA A 10 -3.75 -3.36 11.01
CA ALA A 10 -5.00 -3.89 10.47
C ALA A 10 -6.22 -3.09 10.98
N GLN A 11 -6.20 -2.69 12.25
CA GLN A 11 -7.22 -1.83 12.83
C GLN A 11 -7.19 -0.43 12.20
N ASP A 12 -6.02 0.20 12.12
CA ASP A 12 -5.84 1.52 11.50
C ASP A 12 -6.32 1.51 10.05
N LEU A 13 -6.00 0.44 9.31
CA LEU A 13 -6.44 0.28 7.92
C LEU A 13 -7.96 0.08 7.81
N THR A 14 -8.59 -0.57 8.79
CA THR A 14 -10.05 -0.74 8.82
C THR A 14 -10.75 0.62 8.92
N GLU A 15 -10.24 1.52 9.76
CA GLU A 15 -10.78 2.89 9.87
C GLU A 15 -10.67 3.66 8.55
N GLN A 16 -9.57 3.49 7.81
CA GLN A 16 -9.44 4.06 6.47
C GLN A 16 -10.44 3.44 5.49
N PHE A 17 -10.63 2.12 5.52
CA PHE A 17 -11.52 1.40 4.60
C PHE A 17 -13.00 1.75 4.83
N GLN A 18 -13.40 2.11 6.05
CA GLN A 18 -14.76 2.59 6.34
C GLN A 18 -15.14 3.85 5.55
N THR A 19 -14.16 4.64 5.10
CA THR A 19 -14.39 5.86 4.32
C THR A 19 -14.41 5.63 2.80
N LEU A 20 -14.03 4.43 2.34
CA LEU A 20 -14.04 4.11 0.91
C LEU A 20 -15.47 3.90 0.41
N ASP A 21 -15.72 4.35 -0.81
CA ASP A 21 -16.96 3.98 -1.53
C ASP A 21 -17.04 2.45 -1.67
N THR A 22 -18.24 1.91 -1.52
CA THR A 22 -18.52 0.46 -1.60
C THR A 22 -17.96 -0.16 -2.88
N ARG A 23 -17.97 0.56 -4.02
CA ARG A 23 -17.44 0.04 -5.29
C ARG A 23 -15.95 -0.32 -5.22
N PHE A 24 -15.16 0.39 -4.42
CA PHE A 24 -13.73 0.13 -4.28
C PHE A 24 -13.49 -1.08 -3.38
N LEU A 25 -14.29 -1.25 -2.32
CA LEU A 25 -14.23 -2.43 -1.46
C LEU A 25 -14.57 -3.70 -2.24
N LEU A 26 -15.58 -3.64 -3.12
CA LEU A 26 -15.93 -4.75 -4.00
C LEU A 26 -14.82 -5.08 -4.99
N ALA A 27 -14.22 -4.07 -5.64
CA ALA A 27 -13.11 -4.29 -6.56
C ALA A 27 -11.89 -4.93 -5.88
N LEU A 28 -11.56 -4.51 -4.65
CA LEU A 28 -10.52 -5.13 -3.83
C LEU A 28 -10.88 -6.58 -3.46
N HIS A 29 -12.13 -6.83 -3.07
CA HIS A 29 -12.60 -8.15 -2.68
C HIS A 29 -12.57 -9.16 -3.83
N HIS A 30 -12.98 -8.76 -5.03
CA HIS A 30 -12.98 -9.63 -6.21
C HIS A 30 -11.60 -9.79 -6.87
N GLY A 31 -10.62 -8.96 -6.48
CA GLY A 31 -9.32 -8.91 -7.15
C GLY A 31 -9.33 -8.18 -8.48
N ASP A 32 -10.36 -7.36 -8.74
CA ASP A 32 -10.44 -6.50 -9.93
C ASP A 32 -9.37 -5.39 -9.93
N THR A 33 -8.73 -5.17 -8.78
CA THR A 33 -7.63 -4.22 -8.62
C THR A 33 -6.46 -4.81 -7.83
N ASP A 34 -5.23 -4.49 -8.25
CA ASP A 34 -4.01 -4.86 -7.54
C ASP A 34 -3.64 -3.76 -6.52
N ALA A 35 -4.12 -3.93 -5.29
CA ALA A 35 -3.83 -3.03 -4.17
C ALA A 35 -2.33 -2.88 -3.90
N ILE A 36 -1.54 -3.93 -4.16
CA ILE A 36 -0.09 -3.92 -3.95
C ILE A 36 0.57 -3.05 -5.01
N ALA A 37 0.17 -3.17 -6.29
CA ALA A 37 0.66 -2.28 -7.34
C ALA A 37 0.31 -0.80 -7.07
N ILE A 38 -0.90 -0.53 -6.58
CA ILE A 38 -1.30 0.83 -6.17
C ILE A 38 -0.41 1.33 -5.03
N ALA A 39 -0.19 0.51 -3.99
CA ALA A 39 0.66 0.87 -2.87
C ALA A 39 2.11 1.16 -3.32
N ARG A 40 2.68 0.34 -4.21
CA ARG A 40 4.01 0.58 -4.80
C ARG A 40 4.07 1.93 -5.51
N ARG A 41 3.07 2.27 -6.32
CA ARG A 41 3.02 3.56 -7.01
C ARG A 41 2.94 4.74 -6.05
N VAL A 42 2.12 4.63 -5.00
CA VAL A 42 2.02 5.67 -3.97
C VAL A 42 3.33 5.82 -3.19
N LEU A 43 4.01 4.73 -2.86
CA LEU A 43 5.32 4.77 -2.20
C LEU A 43 6.39 5.40 -3.08
N ALA A 44 6.44 5.03 -4.37
CA ALA A 44 7.34 5.64 -5.35
C ALA A 44 7.12 7.15 -5.48
N GLN A 45 5.86 7.59 -5.53
CA GLN A 45 5.49 9.01 -5.54
C GLN A 45 5.86 9.75 -4.26
N ARG A 46 6.03 9.03 -3.14
CA ARG A 46 6.51 9.58 -1.86
C ARG A 46 8.04 9.49 -1.72
N GLY A 47 8.73 8.86 -2.68
CA GLY A 47 10.17 8.62 -2.61
C GLY A 47 10.55 7.61 -1.53
N ILE A 48 9.65 6.68 -1.19
CA ILE A 48 9.82 5.68 -0.14
C ILE A 48 10.03 4.30 -0.76
N ASP A 49 11.01 3.54 -0.27
CA ASP A 49 11.29 2.16 -0.72
C ASP A 49 10.43 1.10 0.00
N GLY A 50 10.61 -0.17 -0.36
CA GLY A 50 9.89 -1.30 0.26
C GLY A 50 10.21 -1.55 1.73
N SER A 51 11.23 -0.89 2.29
CA SER A 51 11.56 -0.94 3.72
C SER A 51 10.93 0.22 4.52
N GLY A 52 10.26 1.16 3.84
CA GLY A 52 9.69 2.35 4.47
C GLY A 52 10.70 3.50 4.61
N ARG A 53 11.88 3.43 3.98
CA ARG A 53 12.90 4.48 4.03
C ARG A 53 12.72 5.46 2.88
N TRP A 54 12.98 6.74 3.14
CA TRP A 54 13.07 7.73 2.07
C TRP A 54 14.38 7.54 1.28
N VAL A 55 14.26 7.35 -0.03
CA VAL A 55 15.36 7.13 -0.98
C VAL A 55 15.31 8.09 -2.18
N GLY A 56 14.30 8.97 -2.23
CA GLY A 56 14.06 9.86 -3.37
C GLY A 56 13.23 9.19 -4.48
N PHE A 57 12.58 10.02 -5.32
CA PHE A 57 11.54 9.54 -6.24
C PHE A 57 12.04 8.56 -7.30
N ALA A 58 13.18 8.86 -7.95
CA ALA A 58 13.72 8.02 -9.02
C ALA A 58 14.13 6.63 -8.51
N GLN A 59 14.86 6.60 -7.40
CA GLN A 59 15.29 5.34 -6.79
C GLN A 59 14.09 4.54 -6.27
N ALA A 60 13.10 5.19 -5.66
CA ALA A 60 11.89 4.52 -5.19
C ALA A 60 11.10 3.88 -6.34
N ALA A 61 10.97 4.56 -7.48
CA ALA A 61 10.32 4.02 -8.67
C ALA A 61 11.06 2.77 -9.21
N GLU A 62 12.39 2.84 -9.31
CA GLU A 62 13.23 1.73 -9.76
C GLU A 62 13.08 0.49 -8.88
N VAL A 63 13.26 0.62 -7.56
CA VAL A 63 13.22 -0.54 -6.64
C VAL A 63 11.81 -1.12 -6.45
N LEU A 64 10.76 -0.33 -6.67
CA LEU A 64 9.37 -0.78 -6.59
C LEU A 64 8.81 -1.23 -7.95
N GLY A 65 9.60 -1.10 -9.03
CA GLY A 65 9.21 -1.49 -10.38
C GLY A 65 7.99 -0.73 -10.90
N VAL A 66 7.96 0.59 -10.70
CA VAL A 66 6.86 1.49 -11.10
C VAL A 66 7.32 2.56 -12.09
#